data_AF-A0A183Q1L6-F1
#
_entry.id   AF-A0A183Q1L6-F1
#
_cell.length_a   1.000
_cell.length_b   1.000
_cell.length_c   1.000
_cell.angle_alpha   90.00
_cell.angle_beta   90.00
_cell.angle_gamma   90.00
#
_symmetry.space_group_name_H-M   'P 1'
#
loop_
_entity.id
_entity.type
_entity.pdbx_description
1 polymer ?
#
loop_
_entity_poly.entity_id
_entity_poly.type
_entity_poly.pdbx_seq_one_letter_code
_entity_poly.pdbx_strand_id
1 'polypeptide(L)'
;MNLLNDVADDREKGAEIRQNHTALRNVTVQAMSNLLNANIESGLVHAIGLGYHREPQSRAAFMEVLTKILQQGTEFETLAETALAERYERLVGLVTMVGENGELPIAMALTQVVSCNNMVG
;
A
#
# COMPACT_ATOMS: atom_id res chain seq x y z
N MET A 1 -31.24 33.52 -38.74
CA MET A 1 -29.95 32.82 -38.72
C MET A 1 -29.23 33.19 -37.43
N ASN A 2 -29.28 32.32 -36.40
CA ASN A 2 -28.47 32.45 -35.18
C ASN A 2 -27.75 31.13 -34.83
N LEU A 3 -27.66 30.23 -35.81
CA LEU A 3 -27.22 28.85 -35.63
C LEU A 3 -25.75 28.72 -35.21
N LEU A 4 -24.93 29.73 -35.51
CA LEU A 4 -23.52 29.78 -35.12
C LEU A 4 -23.34 30.15 -33.64
N ASN A 5 -24.27 30.90 -33.06
CA ASN A 5 -24.20 31.31 -31.65
C ASN A 5 -24.69 30.20 -30.71
N ASP A 6 -25.75 29.48 -31.11
CA ASP A 6 -26.27 28.34 -30.35
C ASP A 6 -25.25 27.18 -30.26
N VAL A 7 -24.49 26.92 -31.32
CA VAL A 7 -23.45 25.87 -31.33
C VAL A 7 -22.23 26.23 -30.47
N ALA A 8 -21.92 27.53 -30.31
CA ALA A 8 -20.84 27.97 -29.43
C ALA A 8 -21.22 27.83 -27.96
N ASP A 9 -22.44 28.23 -27.59
CA ASP A 9 -22.98 28.16 -26.23
C ASP A 9 -23.13 26.70 -25.75
N ASP A 10 -23.55 25.79 -26.63
CA ASP A 10 -23.63 24.35 -26.33
C ASP A 10 -22.25 23.71 -26.10
N ARG A 11 -21.21 24.17 -26.82
CA ARG A 11 -19.83 23.69 -26.64
C ARG A 11 -19.24 24.15 -25.31
N GLU A 12 -19.52 25.39 -24.91
CA GLU A 12 -19.06 25.98 -23.66
C GLU A 12 -19.73 25.31 -22.45
N LYS A 13 -21.05 25.16 -22.47
CA LYS A 13 -21.79 24.36 -21.47
C LYS A 13 -21.29 22.93 -21.37
N GLY A 14 -21.01 22.29 -22.51
CA GLY A 14 -20.43 20.94 -22.54
C GLY A 14 -19.04 20.87 -21.91
N ALA A 15 -18.23 21.92 -22.04
CA ALA A 15 -16.91 22.01 -21.41
C ALA A 15 -17.00 22.21 -19.90
N GLU A 16 -17.89 23.10 -19.43
CA GLU A 16 -18.15 23.31 -18.01
C GLU A 16 -18.65 22.04 -17.32
N ILE A 17 -19.60 21.31 -17.92
CA ILE A 17 -20.11 20.05 -17.36
C ILE A 17 -18.98 19.02 -17.19
N ARG A 18 -18.09 18.90 -18.17
CA ARG A 18 -16.92 17.99 -18.10
C ARG A 18 -15.94 18.41 -17.00
N GLN A 19 -15.69 19.70 -16.84
CA GLN A 19 -14.86 20.21 -15.76
C GLN A 19 -15.48 19.93 -14.39
N ASN A 20 -16.78 20.17 -14.22
CA ASN A 20 -17.50 19.90 -12.99
C ASN A 20 -17.47 18.40 -12.63
N HIS A 21 -17.65 17.52 -13.62
CA HIS A 21 -17.53 16.07 -13.42
C HIS A 21 -16.13 15.66 -12.96
N THR A 22 -15.09 16.28 -13.53
CA THR A 22 -13.70 16.00 -13.16
C THR A 22 -13.40 16.50 -11.75
N ALA A 23 -13.86 17.70 -11.40
CA ALA A 23 -13.72 18.25 -10.05
C ALA A 23 -14.42 17.36 -9.02
N LEU A 24 -15.67 16.96 -9.28
CA LEU A 24 -16.42 16.07 -8.41
C LEU A 24 -15.69 14.75 -8.19
N ARG A 25 -15.23 14.10 -9.28
CA ARG A 25 -14.44 12.87 -9.21
C ARG A 25 -13.21 13.03 -8.33
N ASN A 26 -12.45 14.11 -8.51
CA ASN A 26 -11.22 14.36 -7.75
C ASN A 26 -11.50 14.54 -6.25
N VAL A 27 -12.58 15.25 -5.91
CA VAL A 27 -13.01 15.42 -4.51
C VAL A 27 -13.49 14.08 -3.94
N THR A 28 -14.24 13.28 -4.70
CA THR A 28 -14.68 11.95 -4.28
C THR A 28 -13.50 11.01 -4.02
N VAL A 29 -12.51 10.97 -4.93
CA VAL A 29 -11.29 10.17 -4.73
C VAL A 29 -10.56 10.61 -3.47
N GLN A 30 -10.39 11.92 -3.25
CA GLN A 30 -9.73 12.42 -2.05
C GLN A 30 -10.49 12.06 -0.77
N ALA A 31 -11.82 12.22 -0.76
CA ALA A 31 -12.66 11.88 0.38
C ALA A 31 -12.60 10.38 0.70
N MET A 32 -12.69 9.53 -0.33
CA MET A 32 -12.56 8.08 -0.19
C MET A 32 -11.18 7.67 0.34
N SER A 33 -10.10 8.26 -0.19
CA SER A 33 -8.75 8.02 0.32
C SER A 33 -8.63 8.37 1.80
N ASN A 34 -9.11 9.55 2.20
CA ASN A 34 -9.05 9.97 3.61
C ASN A 34 -9.89 9.06 4.52
N LEU A 35 -11.11 8.68 4.08
CA LEU A 35 -12.01 7.81 4.84
C LEU A 35 -11.40 6.43 5.07
N LEU A 36 -10.88 5.81 4.01
CA LEU A 36 -10.29 4.48 4.07
C LEU A 36 -8.95 4.50 4.79
N ASN A 37 -8.13 5.54 4.63
CA ASN A 37 -6.87 5.67 5.37
C ASN A 37 -7.12 5.80 6.89
N ALA A 38 -8.19 6.49 7.29
CA ALA A 38 -8.58 6.59 8.70
C ALA A 38 -9.22 5.32 9.28
N ASN A 39 -9.62 4.36 8.44
CA ASN A 39 -10.36 3.15 8.84
C ASN A 39 -9.89 1.92 8.04
N ILE A 40 -8.57 1.69 7.93
CA ILE A 40 -8.01 0.69 6.99
C ILE A 40 -8.56 -0.72 7.25
N GLU A 41 -8.57 -1.15 8.51
CA GLU A 41 -8.91 -2.53 8.91
C GLU A 41 -10.34 -2.93 8.49
N SER A 42 -11.31 -2.06 8.71
CA SER A 42 -12.72 -2.33 8.37
C SER A 42 -13.11 -1.78 7.00
N GLY A 43 -12.62 -0.60 6.63
CA GLY A 43 -12.99 0.09 5.41
C GLY A 43 -12.48 -0.62 4.15
N LEU A 44 -11.24 -1.11 4.18
CA LEU A 44 -10.66 -1.75 2.99
C LEU A 44 -11.30 -3.10 2.71
N VAL A 45 -11.67 -3.88 3.74
CA VAL A 45 -12.39 -5.16 3.58
C VAL A 45 -13.66 -5.00 2.76
N HIS A 46 -14.40 -3.91 2.97
CA HIS A 46 -15.63 -3.63 2.23
C HIS A 46 -15.36 -2.98 0.86
N ALA A 47 -14.28 -2.20 0.73
CA ALA A 47 -13.96 -1.48 -0.50
C ALA A 47 -13.16 -2.33 -1.51
N ILE A 48 -12.49 -3.40 -1.10
CA ILE A 48 -11.57 -4.18 -1.95
C ILE A 48 -12.27 -4.83 -3.15
N GLY A 49 -13.57 -5.11 -3.04
CA GLY A 49 -14.39 -5.61 -4.14
C GLY A 49 -14.42 -4.66 -5.35
N LEU A 50 -14.23 -3.36 -5.14
CA LEU A 50 -14.15 -2.37 -6.23
C LEU A 50 -12.93 -2.59 -7.14
N GLY A 51 -11.87 -3.21 -6.63
CA GLY A 51 -10.70 -3.63 -7.40
C GLY A 51 -11.00 -4.73 -8.44
N TYR A 52 -12.10 -5.46 -8.26
CA TYR A 52 -12.54 -6.54 -9.15
C TYR A 52 -13.81 -6.20 -9.94
N HIS A 53 -14.27 -4.94 -9.87
CA HIS A 53 -15.48 -4.52 -10.55
C HIS A 53 -15.39 -4.76 -12.07
N ARG A 54 -16.51 -5.14 -12.69
CA ARG A 54 -16.57 -5.47 -14.14
C ARG A 54 -16.10 -4.29 -15.00
N GLU A 55 -16.47 -3.09 -14.60
CA GLU A 55 -16.14 -1.86 -15.32
C GLU A 55 -14.70 -1.41 -15.03
N PRO A 56 -13.86 -1.20 -16.07
CA PRO A 56 -12.48 -0.76 -15.91
C PRO A 56 -12.32 0.59 -15.19
N GLN A 57 -13.30 1.49 -15.37
CA GLN A 57 -13.27 2.83 -14.79
C GLN A 57 -13.41 2.79 -13.27
N SER A 58 -14.28 1.93 -12.74
CA SER A 58 -14.41 1.72 -11.29
C SER A 58 -13.13 1.14 -10.69
N ARG A 59 -12.49 0.18 -11.38
CA ARG A 59 -11.20 -0.38 -10.95
C ARG A 59 -10.10 0.69 -10.94
N ALA A 60 -10.03 1.51 -12.00
CA ALA A 60 -9.05 2.59 -12.08
C ALA A 60 -9.24 3.64 -10.98
N ALA A 61 -10.50 4.03 -10.70
CA ALA A 61 -10.81 4.94 -9.61
C ALA A 61 -10.43 4.35 -8.23
N PHE A 62 -10.70 3.06 -8.01
CA PHE A 62 -10.28 2.37 -6.79
C PHE A 62 -8.76 2.28 -6.66
N MET A 63 -8.04 1.96 -7.74
CA MET A 63 -6.57 1.92 -7.74
C MET A 63 -5.95 3.28 -7.46
N GLU A 64 -6.58 4.37 -7.92
CA GLU A 64 -6.14 5.72 -7.59
C GLU A 64 -6.35 6.03 -6.09
N VAL A 65 -7.50 5.66 -5.54
CA VAL A 65 -7.77 5.77 -4.10
C VAL A 65 -6.73 5.00 -3.29
N LEU A 66 -6.45 3.75 -3.67
CA LEU A 66 -5.47 2.88 -3.02
C LEU A 66 -4.05 3.44 -3.13
N THR A 67 -3.69 3.98 -4.29
CA THR A 67 -2.38 4.62 -4.51
C THR A 67 -2.20 5.83 -3.60
N LYS A 68 -3.23 6.68 -3.46
CA LYS A 68 -3.19 7.83 -2.54
C LYS A 68 -3.04 7.41 -1.08
N ILE A 69 -3.74 6.35 -0.68
CA ILE A 69 -3.64 5.75 0.64
C ILE A 69 -2.17 5.34 0.88
N LEU A 70 -1.58 4.57 -0.04
CA LEU A 70 -0.16 4.16 0.04
C LEU A 70 0.83 5.34 0.06
N GLN A 71 0.60 6.38 -0.75
CA GLN A 71 1.45 7.57 -0.82
C GLN A 71 1.38 8.46 0.44
N GLN A 72 0.26 8.43 1.17
CA GLN A 72 0.09 9.21 2.39
C GLN A 72 0.85 8.62 3.59
N GLY A 73 1.50 7.46 3.44
CA GLY A 73 2.11 6.75 4.57
C GLY A 73 1.04 6.00 5.35
N THR A 74 0.48 4.99 4.72
CA THR A 74 -0.35 3.99 5.42
C THR A 74 0.45 3.21 6.43
N GLU A 75 -0.21 2.74 7.48
CA GLU A 75 0.24 1.67 8.40
C GLU A 75 0.56 0.32 7.70
N PHE A 76 0.71 0.29 6.37
CA PHE A 76 1.40 -0.80 5.69
C PHE A 76 2.92 -0.75 5.92
N GLU A 77 3.49 0.40 6.24
CA GLU A 77 4.92 0.51 6.58
C GLU A 77 5.20 -0.19 7.92
N THR A 78 4.30 -0.07 8.90
CA THR A 78 4.33 -0.94 10.09
C THR A 78 4.11 -2.41 9.71
N LEU A 79 3.27 -2.78 8.73
CA LEU A 79 3.14 -4.18 8.32
C LEU A 79 4.43 -4.76 7.71
N ALA A 80 5.15 -3.98 6.89
CA ALA A 80 6.43 -4.38 6.31
C ALA A 80 7.55 -4.43 7.36
N GLU A 81 7.59 -3.44 8.26
CA GLU A 81 8.51 -3.42 9.40
C GLU A 81 8.20 -4.52 10.42
N THR A 82 6.92 -4.82 10.69
CA THR A 82 6.48 -5.92 11.55
C THR A 82 6.83 -7.27 10.91
N ALA A 83 6.60 -7.45 9.61
CA ALA A 83 7.01 -8.68 8.92
C ALA A 83 8.54 -8.87 8.90
N LEU A 84 9.30 -7.78 8.82
CA LEU A 84 10.76 -7.79 8.93
C LEU A 84 11.21 -8.08 10.37
N ALA A 85 10.57 -7.45 11.36
CA ALA A 85 10.82 -7.66 12.78
C ALA A 85 10.51 -9.10 13.21
N GLU A 86 9.39 -9.69 12.77
CA GLU A 86 9.04 -11.09 13.02
C GLU A 86 10.09 -12.06 12.44
N ARG A 87 10.66 -11.74 11.28
CA ARG A 87 11.75 -12.52 10.68
C ARG A 87 13.03 -12.42 11.50
N TYR A 88 13.39 -11.22 11.97
CA TYR A 88 14.55 -11.05 12.85
C TYR A 88 14.36 -11.73 14.19
N GLU A 89 13.18 -11.63 14.80
CA GLU A 89 12.85 -12.29 16.06
C GLU A 89 12.94 -13.82 15.92
N ARG A 90 12.41 -14.37 14.83
CA ARG A 90 12.53 -15.80 14.53
C ARG A 90 13.98 -16.23 14.31
N LEU A 91 14.79 -15.41 13.62
CA LEU A 91 16.21 -15.69 13.43
C LEU A 91 16.97 -15.67 14.76
N VAL A 92 16.73 -14.65 15.58
CA VAL A 92 17.30 -14.54 16.93
C VAL A 92 16.92 -15.78 17.74
N GLY A 93 15.63 -16.13 17.79
CA GLY A 93 15.14 -17.29 18.52
C GLY A 93 15.77 -18.61 18.06
N LEU A 94 16.03 -18.79 16.75
CA LEU A 94 16.74 -19.94 16.23
C LEU A 94 18.22 -19.95 16.66
N VAL A 95 18.92 -18.83 16.53
CA VAL A 95 20.34 -18.73 16.88
C VAL A 95 20.57 -18.87 18.39
N THR A 96 19.62 -18.40 19.21
CA THR A 96 19.66 -18.48 20.68
C THR A 96 18.92 -19.69 21.24
N MET A 97 18.49 -20.63 20.39
CA MET A 97 17.84 -21.86 20.83
C MET A 97 18.81 -22.65 21.72
N VAL A 98 18.35 -23.05 22.91
CA VAL A 98 19.15 -23.81 23.88
C VAL A 98 18.84 -25.30 23.74
N GLY A 99 19.87 -26.10 23.46
CA GLY A 99 19.80 -27.57 23.39
C GLY A 99 19.71 -28.23 24.77
N GLU A 100 19.58 -29.55 24.79
CA GLU A 100 19.35 -30.33 26.02
C GLU A 100 20.49 -30.21 27.04
N ASN A 101 21.71 -29.88 26.61
CA ASN A 101 22.88 -29.71 27.48
C ASN A 101 23.25 -28.24 27.71
N GLY A 102 22.36 -27.29 27.38
CA GLY A 102 22.62 -25.85 27.53
C GLY A 102 23.39 -25.21 26.37
N GLU A 103 23.67 -25.96 25.31
CA GLU A 103 24.39 -25.50 24.12
C GLU A 103 23.51 -24.63 23.20
N LEU A 104 24.15 -23.78 22.40
CA LEU A 104 23.51 -23.02 21.32
C LEU A 104 23.91 -23.65 19.98
N PRO A 105 23.26 -24.74 19.54
CA PRO A 105 23.76 -25.61 18.47
C PRO A 105 23.92 -24.86 17.14
N ILE A 106 22.99 -23.95 16.81
CA ILE A 106 23.06 -23.15 15.59
C ILE A 106 24.21 -22.14 15.66
N ALA A 107 24.35 -21.41 16.78
CA ALA A 107 25.46 -20.49 16.96
C ALA A 107 26.82 -21.20 16.89
N MET A 108 26.94 -22.37 17.53
CA MET A 108 28.16 -23.18 17.52
C MET A 108 28.49 -23.75 16.14
N ALA A 109 27.49 -24.18 15.37
CA ALA A 109 27.72 -24.60 13.99
C ALA A 109 28.23 -23.44 13.12
N LEU A 110 27.67 -22.23 13.30
CA LEU A 110 28.11 -21.05 12.57
C LEU A 110 29.56 -20.66 12.91
N THR A 111 30.00 -20.80 14.17
CA THR A 111 31.39 -20.51 14.54
C THR A 111 32.39 -21.54 13.98
N GLN A 112 31.96 -22.78 13.74
CA GLN A 112 32.82 -23.82 13.16
C GLN A 112 33.08 -23.63 11.67
N VAL A 113 32.18 -22.97 10.93
CA VAL A 113 32.35 -22.72 9.49
C VAL A 113 33.25 -21.51 9.23
N VAL A 114 33.34 -20.57 10.18
CA VAL A 114 34.28 -19.44 10.10
C VAL A 114 35.67 -19.95 10.52
N SER A 115 36.53 -20.26 9.55
CA SER A 115 37.93 -20.52 9.83
C SER A 115 38.56 -19.29 10.50
N CYS A 116 38.95 -19.39 11.78
CA CYS A 116 39.66 -18.37 12.53
C CYS A 116 41.10 -18.12 12.03
N ASN A 117 41.37 -18.26 10.73
CA ASN A 117 42.70 -18.06 10.17
C ASN A 117 43.11 -16.58 10.09
N ASN A 118 42.17 -15.64 10.31
CA ASN A 118 42.42 -14.20 10.13
C ASN A 118 42.18 -13.34 11.39
N MET A 119 42.02 -13.93 12.58
CA MET A 119 41.96 -13.16 13.85
C MET A 119 43.30 -13.16 14.60
N VAL A 120 44.40 -12.95 13.88
CA VAL A 120 45.67 -12.53 14.47
C VAL A 120 46.03 -11.17 13.87
N GLY A 121 45.78 -10.13 14.65
CA GLY A 121 46.12 -8.73 14.40
C GLY A 121 46.00 -7.96 15.69
#